data_AF-A0AAN0NLG9-F1
#
_entry.id   AF-A0AAN0NLG9-F1
#
_cell.length_a   1.000
_cell.length_b   1.000
_cell.length_c   1.000
_cell.angle_alpha   90.00
_cell.angle_beta   90.00
_cell.angle_gamma   90.00
#
_symmetry.space_group_name_H-M   'P 1'
#
loop_
_entity.id
_entity.type
_entity.pdbx_description
1 polymer ?
#
loop_
_entity_poly.entity_id
_entity_poly.type
_entity_poly.pdbx_seq_one_letter_code
_entity_poly.pdbx_strand_id
1 'polypeptide(L)'
;MTQRRLIIILHWSVLIIVLAMVKGGSAAAGLRWAFVAAGLIWIGTMLTRGMLCKPGPKLQGRLRAAYPWMHRGMYLALAIAVVANAAALLGLVPHDTGWTPLLILLGAGTLHGLFHFWRHNVLFDGALRKMSPRFMHKIL
;
A
#
# COMPACT_ATOMS: atom_id res chain seq x y z
N MET A 1 -0.59 -16.48 12.43
CA MET A 1 0.07 -15.19 12.07
C MET A 1 -0.77 -14.03 12.61
N THR A 2 -0.18 -13.00 13.22
CA THR A 2 -0.95 -11.82 13.68
C THR A 2 -1.34 -10.90 12.53
N GLN A 3 -2.45 -10.15 12.65
CA GLN A 3 -2.88 -9.18 11.62
C GLN A 3 -1.76 -8.18 11.31
N ARG A 4 -1.09 -7.66 12.35
CA ARG A 4 0.05 -6.73 12.17
C ARG A 4 1.16 -7.33 11.31
N ARG A 5 1.57 -8.57 11.57
CA ARG A 5 2.64 -9.23 10.81
C ARG A 5 2.23 -9.45 9.36
N LEU A 6 0.98 -9.88 9.13
CA LEU A 6 0.42 -10.04 7.79
C LEU A 6 0.44 -8.72 7.01
N ILE A 7 -0.06 -7.63 7.60
CA ILE A 7 -0.11 -6.32 6.95
C ILE A 7 1.28 -5.77 6.64
N ILE A 8 2.28 -5.98 7.51
CA ILE A 8 3.67 -5.60 7.21
C ILE A 8 4.20 -6.39 6.00
N ILE A 9 3.98 -7.72 5.97
CA ILE A 9 4.40 -8.55 4.84
C ILE A 9 3.72 -8.06 3.55
N LEU A 10 2.40 -7.92 3.55
CA LEU A 10 1.65 -7.45 2.39
C LEU A 10 2.09 -6.06 1.93
N HIS A 11 2.34 -5.13 2.86
CA HIS A 11 2.80 -3.78 2.53
C HIS A 11 4.11 -3.79 1.74
N TRP A 12 5.12 -4.48 2.25
CA TRP A 12 6.42 -4.54 1.58
C TRP A 12 6.39 -5.41 0.33
N SER A 13 5.66 -6.54 0.35
CA SER A 13 5.49 -7.39 -0.83
C SER A 13 4.79 -6.66 -1.97
N VAL A 14 3.70 -5.96 -1.70
CA VAL A 14 2.98 -5.18 -2.73
C VAL A 14 3.85 -4.06 -3.28
N LEU A 15 4.59 -3.33 -2.43
CA LEU A 15 5.52 -2.30 -2.92
C LEU A 15 6.56 -2.91 -3.89
N ILE A 16 7.20 -4.01 -3.52
CA ILE A 16 8.20 -4.67 -4.36
C ILE A 16 7.58 -5.21 -5.66
N ILE A 17 6.38 -5.81 -5.59
CA ILE A 17 5.66 -6.29 -6.76
C ILE A 17 5.32 -5.13 -7.70
N VAL A 18 4.81 -4.00 -7.18
CA VAL A 18 4.51 -2.80 -7.98
C VAL A 18 5.77 -2.29 -8.68
N LEU A 19 6.90 -2.18 -7.97
CA LEU A 19 8.17 -1.77 -8.57
C LEU A 19 8.65 -2.73 -9.67
N ALA A 20 8.50 -4.04 -9.45
CA ALA A 20 8.82 -5.05 -10.46
C ALA A 20 7.90 -4.94 -11.69
N MET A 21 6.60 -4.67 -11.49
CA MET A 21 5.63 -4.43 -12.56
C MET A 21 5.92 -3.14 -13.33
N VAL A 22 6.48 -2.12 -12.70
CA VAL A 22 6.91 -0.89 -13.40
C VAL A 22 8.12 -1.17 -14.29
N LYS A 23 9.11 -1.94 -13.81
CA LYS A 23 10.30 -2.29 -14.60
C LYS A 23 9.98 -3.21 -15.79
N GLY A 24 9.27 -4.31 -15.53
CA GLY A 24 8.99 -5.34 -16.54
C GLY A 24 7.73 -5.08 -17.37
N GLY A 25 7.04 -3.97 -17.11
CA GLY A 25 5.68 -3.72 -17.58
C GLY A 25 4.67 -4.68 -16.95
N SER A 26 3.38 -4.37 -17.13
CA SER A 26 2.27 -5.29 -16.84
C SER A 26 2.21 -6.46 -17.84
N ALA A 27 3.33 -6.89 -18.41
CA ALA A 27 3.41 -7.97 -19.40
C ALA A 27 3.53 -9.37 -18.75
N ALA A 28 4.12 -9.45 -17.55
CA ALA A 28 4.25 -10.72 -16.85
C ALA A 28 2.96 -11.08 -16.10
N ALA A 29 2.13 -11.94 -16.69
CA ALA A 29 0.84 -12.35 -16.12
C ALA A 29 0.95 -12.92 -14.71
N GLY A 30 1.96 -13.76 -14.43
CA GLY A 30 2.18 -14.32 -13.10
C GLY A 30 2.43 -13.26 -12.02
N LEU A 31 3.20 -12.22 -12.35
CA LEU A 31 3.48 -11.12 -11.43
C LEU A 31 2.23 -10.27 -11.15
N ARG A 32 1.39 -10.05 -12.18
CA ARG A 32 0.10 -9.36 -12.02
C ARG A 32 -0.88 -10.17 -11.17
N TRP A 33 -0.94 -11.49 -11.34
CA TRP A 33 -1.74 -12.35 -10.47
C TRP A 33 -1.23 -12.34 -9.03
N ALA A 34 0.09 -12.31 -8.81
CA ALA A 34 0.65 -12.14 -7.47
C ALA A 34 0.24 -10.80 -6.84
N PHE A 35 0.25 -9.70 -7.61
CA PHE A 35 -0.27 -8.40 -7.16
C PHE A 35 -1.76 -8.47 -6.79
N VAL A 36 -2.59 -9.04 -7.68
CA VAL A 36 -4.04 -9.19 -7.48
C VAL A 36 -4.32 -10.01 -6.22
N ALA A 37 -3.68 -11.16 -6.07
CA ALA A 37 -3.85 -12.02 -4.90
C ALA A 37 -3.43 -11.31 -3.59
N ALA A 38 -2.25 -10.70 -3.56
CA ALA A 38 -1.78 -9.97 -2.37
C ALA A 38 -2.71 -8.79 -2.02
N GLY A 39 -3.14 -8.03 -3.03
CA GLY A 39 -4.07 -6.92 -2.87
C GLY A 39 -5.44 -7.36 -2.36
N LEU A 40 -6.01 -8.44 -2.90
CA LEU A 40 -7.29 -9.00 -2.44
C LEU A 40 -7.19 -9.50 -0.98
N ILE A 41 -6.11 -10.18 -0.61
CA ILE A 41 -5.87 -10.60 0.78
C ILE A 41 -5.80 -9.37 1.70
N TRP A 42 -5.12 -8.30 1.27
CA TRP A 42 -5.01 -7.07 2.06
C TRP A 42 -6.37 -6.37 2.22
N ILE A 43 -7.09 -6.17 1.12
CA ILE A 43 -8.43 -5.55 1.14
C ILE A 43 -9.39 -6.41 1.98
N GLY A 44 -9.40 -7.73 1.78
CA GLY A 44 -10.22 -8.65 2.57
C GLY A 44 -9.89 -8.59 4.07
N THR A 45 -8.60 -8.47 4.43
CA THR A 45 -8.19 -8.27 5.83
C THR A 45 -8.71 -6.94 6.38
N MET A 46 -8.69 -5.87 5.59
CA MET A 46 -9.23 -4.57 6.00
C MET A 46 -10.75 -4.62 6.20
N LEU A 47 -11.49 -5.27 5.29
CA LEU A 47 -12.95 -5.39 5.39
C LEU A 47 -13.39 -6.23 6.58
N THR A 48 -12.64 -7.28 6.92
CA THR A 48 -13.02 -8.23 7.99
C THR A 48 -12.48 -7.84 9.36
N ARG A 49 -11.33 -7.15 9.44
CA ARG A 49 -10.63 -6.85 10.71
C ARG A 49 -10.34 -5.37 10.92
N GLY A 50 -10.81 -4.51 10.02
CA GLY A 50 -10.57 -3.08 10.05
C GLY A 50 -9.12 -2.68 9.69
N MET A 51 -8.88 -1.37 9.70
CA MET A 51 -7.57 -0.80 9.42
C MET A 51 -6.71 -0.71 10.68
N LEU A 52 -5.42 -1.06 10.56
CA LEU A 52 -4.43 -0.89 11.64
C LEU A 52 -3.88 0.54 11.75
N CYS A 53 -4.26 1.44 10.84
CA CYS A 53 -3.73 2.79 10.80
C CYS A 53 -4.19 3.60 12.03
N LYS A 54 -3.23 4.18 12.76
CA LYS A 54 -3.52 5.10 13.87
C LYS A 54 -2.64 6.35 13.73
N PRO A 55 -3.21 7.56 13.88
CA PRO A 55 -2.41 8.77 13.88
C PRO A 55 -1.41 8.70 15.05
N GLY A 56 -0.21 9.24 14.85
CA GLY A 56 0.80 9.30 15.90
C GLY A 56 0.40 10.23 17.03
N PRO A 57 0.99 10.09 18.23
CA PRO A 57 0.66 10.95 19.38
C PRO A 57 0.98 12.43 19.10
N LYS A 58 2.00 12.70 18.29
CA LYS A 58 2.46 14.06 17.97
C LYS A 58 1.83 14.66 16.70
N LEU A 59 1.02 13.87 15.96
CA LEU A 59 0.28 14.39 14.81
C LEU A 59 -0.98 15.10 15.30
N GLN A 60 -1.09 16.40 15.06
CA GLN A 60 -2.17 17.26 15.57
C GLN A 60 -2.90 18.04 14.47
N GLY A 61 -3.96 18.76 14.85
CA GLY A 61 -4.71 19.66 13.97
C GLY A 61 -5.27 19.02 12.71
N ARG A 62 -5.26 19.75 11.59
CA ARG A 62 -5.82 19.33 10.30
C ARG A 62 -5.17 18.05 9.75
N LEU A 63 -3.86 17.87 9.94
CA LEU A 63 -3.16 16.66 9.50
C LEU A 63 -3.61 15.41 10.26
N ARG A 64 -3.90 15.54 11.56
CA ARG A 64 -4.48 14.44 12.34
C ARG A 64 -5.87 14.07 11.84
N ALA A 65 -6.70 15.06 11.54
CA ALA A 65 -8.05 14.85 11.02
C ALA A 65 -8.05 14.21 9.62
N ALA A 66 -7.12 14.59 8.76
CA ALA A 66 -6.97 14.03 7.41
C ALA A 66 -6.39 12.60 7.39
N TYR A 67 -5.62 12.21 8.42
CA TYR A 67 -4.93 10.92 8.50
C TYR A 67 -5.77 9.67 8.15
N PRO A 68 -6.97 9.44 8.73
CA PRO A 68 -7.79 8.28 8.39
C PRO A 68 -8.28 8.33 6.94
N TRP A 69 -8.61 9.51 6.42
CA TRP A 69 -9.07 9.67 5.04
C TRP A 69 -7.98 9.38 4.03
N MET A 70 -6.74 9.82 4.31
CA MET A 70 -5.59 9.48 3.48
C MET A 70 -5.40 7.95 3.38
N HIS A 71 -5.56 7.22 4.49
CA HIS A 71 -5.44 5.75 4.47
C HIS A 71 -6.59 5.08 3.73
N ARG A 72 -7.83 5.57 3.89
CA ARG A 72 -8.98 5.09 3.10
C ARG A 72 -8.76 5.34 1.61
N GLY A 73 -8.22 6.50 1.24
CA GLY A 73 -7.83 6.82 -0.14
C GLY A 73 -6.81 5.83 -0.69
N MET A 74 -5.80 5.44 0.11
CA MET A 74 -4.83 4.42 -0.29
C MET A 74 -5.48 3.04 -0.50
N TYR A 75 -6.42 2.63 0.36
CA TYR A 75 -7.17 1.38 0.15
C TYR A 75 -8.05 1.43 -1.10
N LEU A 76 -8.66 2.58 -1.40
CA LEU A 76 -9.43 2.77 -2.62
C LEU A 76 -8.53 2.69 -3.87
N ALA A 77 -7.37 3.36 -3.85
CA ALA A 77 -6.40 3.28 -4.93
C ALA A 77 -5.91 1.83 -5.15
N LEU A 78 -5.64 1.10 -4.06
CA LEU A 78 -5.29 -0.32 -4.13
C LEU A 78 -6.42 -1.15 -4.74
N ALA A 79 -7.67 -0.95 -4.30
CA ALA A 79 -8.83 -1.68 -4.81
C ALA A 79 -9.05 -1.45 -6.31
N ILE A 80 -8.97 -0.19 -6.77
CA ILE A 80 -9.09 0.15 -8.20
C ILE A 80 -7.97 -0.51 -8.99
N ALA A 81 -6.72 -0.45 -8.52
CA ALA A 81 -5.60 -1.08 -9.19
C ALA A 81 -5.72 -2.61 -9.26
N VAL A 82 -6.18 -3.26 -8.19
CA VAL A 82 -6.41 -4.70 -8.13
C VAL A 82 -7.52 -5.11 -9.10
N VAL A 83 -8.66 -4.43 -9.08
CA VAL A 83 -9.81 -4.73 -9.95
C VAL A 83 -9.44 -4.53 -11.42
N ALA A 84 -8.80 -3.41 -11.77
CA ALA A 84 -8.38 -3.13 -13.14
C ALA A 84 -7.38 -4.17 -13.66
N ASN A 85 -6.42 -4.60 -12.83
CA ASN A 85 -5.48 -5.64 -13.22
C ASN A 85 -6.13 -7.02 -13.33
N ALA A 86 -7.04 -7.38 -12.44
CA ALA A 86 -7.80 -8.63 -12.52
C ALA A 86 -8.68 -8.66 -13.77
N ALA A 87 -9.44 -7.60 -14.05
CA ALA A 87 -10.30 -7.50 -15.23
C ALA A 87 -9.49 -7.61 -16.53
N ALA A 88 -8.33 -6.95 -16.60
CA ALA A 88 -7.43 -7.05 -17.76
C ALA A 88 -6.85 -8.46 -17.93
N LEU A 89 -6.46 -9.13 -16.84
CA LEU A 89 -5.97 -10.51 -16.87
C LEU A 89 -7.05 -11.53 -17.27
N LEU A 90 -8.31 -11.24 -16.95
CA LEU A 90 -9.47 -12.05 -17.32
C LEU A 90 -9.99 -11.74 -18.74
N GLY A 91 -9.40 -10.77 -19.45
CA GLY A 91 -9.82 -10.37 -20.79
C GLY A 91 -11.14 -9.58 -20.83
N LEU A 92 -11.60 -9.06 -19.68
CA LEU A 92 -12.84 -8.27 -19.59
C LEU A 92 -12.66 -6.81 -20.06
N VAL A 93 -11.41 -6.33 -20.07
CA VAL A 93 -11.01 -4.98 -20.51
C VAL A 93 -9.65 -5.07 -21.21
N PRO A 94 -9.22 -4.02 -21.95
CA PRO A 94 -7.90 -3.99 -22.58
C PRO A 94 -6.75 -4.30 -21.60
N HIS A 95 -5.74 -5.03 -22.07
CA HIS A 95 -4.65 -5.56 -21.25
C HIS A 95 -3.88 -4.49 -20.45
N ASP A 96 -3.78 -3.29 -21.02
CA ASP A 96 -3.09 -2.11 -20.51
C ASP A 96 -3.93 -1.29 -19.50
N THR A 97 -5.24 -1.55 -19.36
CA THR A 97 -6.14 -0.85 -18.42
C THR A 97 -5.60 -0.82 -16.99
N GLY A 98 -4.87 -1.85 -16.56
CA GLY A 98 -4.27 -1.94 -15.23
C GLY A 98 -3.08 -1.00 -14.98
N TRP A 99 -2.51 -0.38 -16.02
CA TRP A 99 -1.27 0.41 -15.92
C TRP A 99 -1.48 1.74 -15.23
N THR A 100 -2.46 2.54 -15.68
CA THR A 100 -2.73 3.86 -15.09
C THR A 100 -3.06 3.78 -13.59
N PRO A 101 -3.97 2.90 -13.14
CA PRO A 101 -4.22 2.71 -11.71
C PRO A 101 -2.99 2.27 -10.91
N LEU A 102 -2.11 1.45 -11.50
CA LEU A 102 -0.86 1.02 -10.87
C LEU A 102 0.07 2.22 -10.62
N LEU A 103 0.23 3.10 -11.60
CA LEU A 103 1.04 4.32 -11.47
C LEU A 103 0.44 5.29 -10.45
N ILE A 104 -0.89 5.45 -10.43
CA ILE A 104 -1.58 6.25 -9.41
C ILE A 104 -1.31 5.67 -8.01
N LEU A 105 -1.43 4.36 -7.85
CA LEU A 105 -1.14 3.69 -6.58
C LEU A 105 0.32 3.90 -6.15
N LEU A 106 1.27 3.79 -7.08
CA LEU A 106 2.69 4.03 -6.79
C LEU A 106 2.95 5.49 -6.40
N GLY A 107 2.40 6.45 -7.13
CA GLY A 107 2.54 7.87 -6.84
C GLY A 107 1.95 8.23 -5.48
N ALA A 108 0.72 7.81 -5.21
CA ALA A 108 0.08 7.99 -3.91
C ALA A 108 0.85 7.27 -2.78
N GLY A 109 1.34 6.06 -3.04
CA GLY A 109 2.17 5.28 -2.11
C GLY A 109 3.50 5.96 -1.78
N THR A 110 4.10 6.65 -2.76
CA THR A 110 5.33 7.43 -2.59
C THR A 110 5.08 8.63 -1.69
N LEU A 111 4.04 9.43 -1.98
CA LEU A 111 3.65 10.57 -1.13
C LEU A 111 3.31 10.12 0.30
N HIS A 112 2.60 8.99 0.43
CA HIS A 112 2.31 8.35 1.71
C HIS A 112 3.60 7.97 2.46
N GLY A 113 4.54 7.32 1.79
CA GLY A 113 5.84 6.95 2.36
C GLY A 113 6.64 8.17 2.81
N LEU A 114 6.70 9.21 1.99
CA LEU A 114 7.36 10.49 2.31
C LEU A 114 6.72 11.17 3.52
N PHE A 115 5.38 11.17 3.61
CA PHE A 115 4.69 11.69 4.79
C PHE A 115 5.08 10.92 6.07
N HIS A 116 5.16 9.59 6.00
CA HIS A 116 5.59 8.79 7.14
C HIS A 116 7.08 8.97 7.48
N PHE A 117 7.92 9.19 6.48
CA PHE A 117 9.32 9.56 6.66
C PHE A 117 9.48 10.92 7.35
N TRP A 118 8.72 11.94 6.90
CA TRP A 118 8.66 13.24 7.57
C TRP A 118 8.20 13.11 9.02
N ARG A 119 7.11 12.37 9.29
CA ARG A 119 6.63 12.14 10.67
C ARG A 119 7.69 11.51 11.56
N HIS A 120 8.43 10.56 11.01
CA HIS A 120 9.48 9.87 11.75
C HIS A 120 10.64 10.81 12.11
N ASN A 121 11.11 11.62 11.16
CA ASN A 121 12.30 12.47 11.33
C ASN A 121 12.01 13.84 11.95
N VAL A 122 10.82 14.39 11.76
CA VAL A 122 10.47 15.75 12.23
C VAL A 122 9.61 15.69 13.48
N LEU A 123 8.61 14.79 13.52
CA LEU A 123 7.79 14.66 14.72
C LEU A 123 8.41 13.69 15.72
N PHE A 124 9.30 12.78 15.32
CA PHE A 124 9.85 11.75 16.20
C PHE A 124 8.75 10.95 16.90
N ASP A 125 7.73 10.53 16.13
CA ASP A 125 6.55 9.80 16.63
C ASP A 125 6.61 8.29 16.36
N GLY A 126 7.75 7.81 15.82
CA GLY A 126 8.02 6.41 15.52
C GLY A 126 7.14 5.82 14.41
N ALA A 127 6.56 6.66 13.54
CA ALA A 127 5.65 6.20 12.48
C ALA A 127 6.25 5.10 11.59
N LEU A 128 7.51 5.23 11.15
CA LEU A 128 8.14 4.24 10.27
C LEU A 128 8.34 2.89 10.98
N ARG A 129 8.79 2.88 12.24
CA ARG A 129 9.00 1.65 13.02
C ARG A 129 7.74 0.78 13.14
N LYS A 130 6.54 1.38 13.03
CA LYS A 130 5.27 0.63 13.08
C LYS A 130 5.07 -0.29 11.89
N MET A 131 5.55 0.11 10.71
CA MET A 131 5.38 -0.62 9.45
C MET A 131 6.67 -1.21 8.88
N SER A 132 7.85 -0.83 9.39
CA SER A 132 9.13 -1.42 8.98
C SER A 132 9.43 -2.74 9.72
N PRO A 133 10.08 -3.72 9.06
CA PRO A 133 10.64 -4.90 9.69
C PRO A 133 11.60 -4.56 10.84
N ARG A 134 11.69 -5.45 11.84
CA ARG A 134 12.49 -5.23 13.05
C ARG A 134 13.98 -4.99 12.77
N PHE A 135 14.54 -5.63 11.75
CA PHE A 135 15.97 -5.44 11.41
C PHE A 135 16.30 -3.99 11.02
N MET A 136 15.32 -3.23 10.51
CA MET A 136 15.49 -1.82 10.16
C MET A 136 15.39 -0.88 11.38
N HIS A 137 14.96 -1.36 12.55
CA HIS A 137 14.71 -0.48 13.70
C HIS A 137 15.99 0.12 14.31
N LYS A 138 17.17 -0.43 13.98
CA LYS A 138 18.46 0.11 14.43
C LYS A 138 18.88 1.36 13.67
N ILE A 139 18.37 1.54 12.44
CA ILE A 139 18.70 2.65 11.53
C ILE A 139 17.53 3.64 11.36
N LEU A 140 16.39 3.37 12.02
CA LEU A 140 15.19 4.22 12.07
C LEU A 140 15.04 4.74 13.48
#